data_AF-A0A0F9J4B1-F1
#
_entry.id   AF-A0A0F9J4B1-F1
#
_cell.length_a   1.000
_cell.length_b   1.000
_cell.length_c   1.000
_cell.angle_alpha   90.00
_cell.angle_beta   90.00
_cell.angle_gamma   90.00
#
_symmetry.space_group_name_H-M   'P 1'
#
loop_
_entity.id
_entity.type
_entity.pdbx_description
1 polymer ?
#
loop_
_entity_poly.entity_id
_entity_poly.type
_entity_poly.pdbx_seq_one_letter_code
_entity_poly.pdbx_strand_id
1 'polypeptide(L)'
;MTTTPSAKLRRKILKDRGIQLAKHTRKPITYDDLPSIIVKSHLMKLIELKHSDKLENLIFEGTIYAAAKKLNVSPSTISKWRKLVSEARETEFWKQFPSTVS
;
A
#
# COMPACT_ATOMS: atom_id res chain seq x y z
N MET A 1 17.03 23.65 28.41
CA MET A 1 15.60 23.32 28.67
C MET A 1 14.94 22.96 27.36
N THR A 2 14.58 21.69 27.13
CA THR A 2 13.90 21.27 25.90
C THR A 2 12.40 21.57 26.05
N THR A 3 11.96 22.71 25.53
CA THR A 3 10.54 23.06 25.46
C THR A 3 9.84 22.07 24.54
N THR A 4 9.20 21.05 25.13
CA THR A 4 8.48 20.05 24.35
C THR A 4 7.31 20.78 23.68
N PRO A 5 7.23 20.83 22.34
CA PRO A 5 6.23 21.63 21.66
C PRO A 5 4.83 21.17 22.08
N SER A 6 3.89 22.11 22.25
CA SER A 6 2.53 21.77 22.69
C SER A 6 1.91 20.73 21.75
N ALA A 7 1.08 19.83 22.29
CA ALA A 7 0.46 18.76 21.49
C ALA A 7 -0.37 19.31 20.31
N LYS A 8 -0.92 20.52 20.47
CA LYS A 8 -1.67 21.25 19.43
C LYS A 8 -0.76 21.67 18.27
N LEU A 9 0.41 22.21 18.58
CA LEU A 9 1.41 22.60 17.57
C LEU A 9 1.93 21.38 16.81
N ARG A 10 2.24 20.28 17.50
CA ARG A 10 2.66 19.02 16.84
C ARG A 10 1.60 18.50 15.88
N ARG A 11 0.32 18.48 16.29
CA ARG A 11 -0.78 18.04 15.42
C ARG A 11 -0.95 18.93 14.20
N LYS A 12 -0.78 20.25 14.34
CA LYS A 12 -0.80 21.20 13.23
C LYS A 12 0.32 20.90 12.24
N ILE A 13 1.56 20.78 12.72
CA ILE A 13 2.74 20.44 11.89
C ILE A 13 2.54 19.12 11.14
N LEU A 14 1.99 18.09 11.78
CA LEU A 14 1.75 16.80 11.13
C LEU A 14 0.67 16.90 10.04
N LYS A 15 -0.42 17.63 10.29
CA LYS A 15 -1.45 17.90 9.27
C LYS A 15 -0.91 18.69 8.09
N ASP A 16 -0.15 19.75 8.36
CA ASP A 16 0.44 20.60 7.31
C ASP A 16 1.41 19.79 6.43
N ARG A 17 2.01 18.72 6.97
CA ARG A 17 2.87 17.77 6.26
C ARG A 17 2.11 16.59 5.63
N GLY A 18 0.78 16.57 5.67
CA GLY A 18 -0.05 15.49 5.11
C GLY A 18 0.00 14.17 5.88
N ILE A 19 0.55 14.15 7.10
CA ILE A 19 0.68 12.94 7.90
C ILE A 19 -0.63 12.69 8.65
N GLN A 20 -1.32 11.62 8.27
CA GLN A 20 -2.53 11.19 8.96
C GLN A 20 -2.18 10.51 10.30
N LEU A 21 -3.04 10.67 11.30
CA LEU A 21 -2.91 10.05 12.62
C LEU A 21 -3.98 8.96 12.76
N ALA A 22 -3.63 7.83 13.39
CA ALA A 22 -4.59 6.74 13.58
C ALA A 22 -5.76 7.18 14.49
N LYS A 23 -6.97 6.66 14.22
CA LYS A 23 -8.25 7.12 14.82
C LYS A 23 -8.28 7.10 16.36
N HIS A 24 -7.45 6.26 16.99
CA HIS A 24 -7.38 6.08 18.45
C HIS A 24 -5.97 6.25 19.04
N THR A 25 -4.97 6.58 18.23
CA THR A 25 -3.60 6.80 18.71
C THR A 25 -3.05 8.11 18.17
N ARG A 26 -2.16 8.75 18.95
CA ARG A 26 -1.45 9.96 18.48
C ARG A 26 -0.26 9.61 17.58
N LYS A 27 -0.19 8.38 17.08
CA LYS A 27 0.87 7.90 16.21
C LYS A 27 0.50 8.20 14.75
N PRO A 28 1.47 8.61 13.92
CA PRO A 28 1.30 8.63 12.47
C PRO A 28 0.77 7.28 11.96
N ILE A 29 -0.21 7.31 11.06
CA ILE A 29 -0.57 6.16 10.25
C ILE A 29 0.64 5.89 9.38
N THR A 30 1.28 4.76 9.60
CA THR A 30 2.34 4.28 8.74
C THR A 30 1.72 3.66 7.49
N TYR A 31 2.44 3.68 6.37
CA TYR A 31 1.96 3.06 5.13
C TYR A 31 1.58 1.57 5.34
N ASP A 32 2.23 0.90 6.31
CA ASP A 32 1.92 -0.47 6.74
C ASP A 32 0.52 -0.67 7.34
N ASP A 33 -0.14 0.40 7.81
CA ASP A 33 -1.46 0.33 8.44
C ASP A 33 -2.61 0.39 7.43
N LEU A 34 -2.33 0.60 6.14
CA LEU A 34 -3.35 0.63 5.10
C LEU A 34 -3.78 -0.80 4.73
N PRO A 35 -5.08 -1.10 4.67
CA PRO A 35 -5.56 -2.43 4.31
C PRO A 35 -5.10 -2.77 2.88
N SER A 36 -4.30 -3.83 2.78
CA SER A 36 -3.76 -4.35 1.53
C SER A 36 -4.01 -5.85 1.47
N ILE A 37 -4.43 -6.33 0.30
CA ILE A 37 -4.69 -7.75 0.03
C ILE A 37 -3.40 -8.58 0.07
N ILE A 38 -2.24 -7.94 -0.12
CA ILE A 38 -0.91 -8.54 -0.08
C ILE A 38 0.01 -7.80 0.89
N VAL A 39 1.00 -8.51 1.43
CA VAL A 39 2.14 -7.90 2.13
C VAL A 39 3.09 -7.29 1.10
N LYS A 40 3.19 -5.96 1.08
CA LYS A 40 3.97 -5.22 0.08
C LYS A 40 5.44 -5.11 0.48
N SER A 41 6.34 -5.43 -0.45
CA SER A 41 7.79 -5.22 -0.27
C SER A 41 8.15 -3.73 -0.32
N HIS A 42 9.31 -3.33 0.20
CA HIS A 42 9.74 -1.92 0.16
C HIS A 42 9.72 -1.32 -1.25
N LEU A 43 10.09 -2.10 -2.27
CA LEU A 43 10.05 -1.64 -3.66
C LEU A 43 8.62 -1.37 -4.14
N MET A 44 7.67 -2.23 -3.78
CA MET A 44 6.25 -2.00 -4.09
C MET A 44 5.74 -0.72 -3.43
N LYS A 45 6.06 -0.52 -2.14
CA LYS A 45 5.68 0.69 -1.41
C LYS A 45 6.28 1.95 -2.04
N LEU A 46 7.55 1.89 -2.41
CA LEU A 46 8.25 2.99 -3.07
C LEU A 46 7.57 3.35 -4.40
N ILE A 47 7.16 2.35 -5.18
CA ILE A 47 6.44 2.57 -6.45
C ILE A 47 5.10 3.25 -6.21
N GLU A 48 4.32 2.78 -5.23
CA GLU A 48 3.04 3.43 -4.92
C GLU A 48 3.21 4.88 -4.50
N LEU A 49 4.22 5.17 -3.68
CA LEU A 49 4.55 6.54 -3.28
C LEU A 49 4.98 7.39 -4.47
N LYS A 50 5.86 6.86 -5.33
CA LYS A 50 6.40 7.57 -6.50
C LYS A 50 5.30 7.92 -7.51
N HIS A 51 4.35 7.01 -7.71
CA HIS A 51 3.28 7.17 -8.69
C HIS A 51 1.96 7.67 -8.09
N SER A 52 1.87 7.80 -6.76
CA SER A 52 0.67 8.20 -6.02
C SER A 52 -0.57 7.37 -6.38
N ASP A 53 -0.37 6.09 -6.71
CA ASP A 53 -1.42 5.14 -7.08
C ASP A 53 -1.10 3.76 -6.51
N LYS A 54 -2.13 2.94 -6.37
CA LYS A 54 -2.02 1.58 -5.87
C LYS A 54 -1.26 0.69 -6.84
N LEU A 55 -0.43 -0.20 -6.32
CA LEU A 55 0.38 -1.13 -7.10
C LEU A 55 -0.52 -1.97 -8.00
N GLU A 56 -1.68 -2.39 -7.51
CA GLU A 56 -2.63 -3.22 -8.24
C GLU A 56 -3.18 -2.51 -9.49
N ASN A 57 -3.26 -1.18 -9.50
CA ASN A 57 -3.66 -0.43 -10.67
C ASN A 57 -2.49 -0.32 -11.66
N LEU A 58 -1.32 0.06 -11.13
CA LEU A 58 -0.11 0.31 -11.90
C LEU A 58 0.41 -0.93 -12.63
N ILE A 59 0.42 -2.09 -11.96
CA ILE A 59 0.98 -3.31 -12.57
C ILE A 59 0.06 -3.92 -13.61
N PHE A 60 -1.26 -3.68 -13.54
CA PHE A 60 -2.25 -4.22 -14.48
C PHE A 60 -2.55 -3.26 -15.65
N GLU A 61 -1.98 -2.06 -15.64
CA GLU A 61 -2.09 -1.11 -16.74
C GLU A 61 -1.35 -1.62 -17.99
N GLY A 62 -2.12 -2.02 -19.00
CA GLY A 62 -1.59 -2.50 -20.27
C GLY A 62 -0.80 -3.81 -20.19
N THR A 63 0.20 -3.96 -21.07
CA THR A 63 1.03 -5.16 -21.13
C THR A 63 2.10 -5.18 -20.05
N ILE A 64 2.63 -6.37 -19.73
CA ILE A 64 3.72 -6.54 -18.74
C ILE A 64 4.92 -5.64 -19.09
N TYR A 65 5.28 -5.56 -20.37
CA TYR A 65 6.41 -4.75 -20.83
C TYR A 65 6.14 -3.26 -20.72
N ALA A 66 4.91 -2.81 -21.00
CA ALA A 66 4.52 -1.41 -20.84
C ALA A 66 4.59 -0.98 -19.37
N ALA A 67 4.02 -1.78 -18.47
CA ALA A 67 4.08 -1.55 -17.02
C ALA A 67 5.52 -1.60 -16.51
N ALA A 68 6.33 -2.57 -16.95
CA ALA A 68 7.73 -2.69 -16.58
C ALA A 68 8.55 -1.45 -16.96
N LYS A 69 8.33 -0.93 -18.18
CA LYS A 69 8.97 0.29 -18.66
C LYS A 69 8.51 1.52 -17.85
N LYS A 70 7.20 1.66 -17.60
CA LYS A 70 6.61 2.78 -16.85
C LYS A 70 7.11 2.83 -15.41
N LEU A 71 7.21 1.67 -14.76
CA LEU A 71 7.60 1.52 -13.36
C LEU A 71 9.11 1.36 -13.16
N ASN A 72 9.88 1.28 -14.25
CA ASN A 72 11.33 1.05 -14.27
C ASN A 72 11.75 -0.19 -13.47
N VAL A 73 11.09 -1.32 -13.73
CA VAL A 73 11.39 -2.64 -13.13
C VAL A 73 11.43 -3.71 -14.20
N SER A 74 11.98 -4.89 -13.90
CA SER A 74 12.04 -5.97 -14.89
C SER A 74 10.63 -6.52 -15.20
N PRO A 75 10.37 -6.99 -16.44
CA PRO A 75 9.12 -7.67 -16.79
C PRO A 75 8.83 -8.89 -15.89
N SER A 76 9.87 -9.62 -15.48
CA SER A 76 9.76 -10.74 -14.54
C SER A 76 9.26 -10.31 -13.16
N THR A 77 9.63 -9.10 -12.71
CA THR A 77 9.14 -8.54 -11.44
C THR A 77 7.65 -8.21 -11.53
N ILE A 78 7.21 -7.57 -12.62
CA ILE A 78 5.79 -7.29 -12.86
C ILE A 78 4.98 -8.59 -12.92
N SER A 79 5.47 -9.60 -13.63
CA SER A 79 4.81 -10.91 -13.72
C SER A 79 4.61 -11.55 -12.34
N LYS A 80 5.65 -11.56 -11.50
CA LYS A 80 5.59 -12.04 -10.12
C LYS A 80 4.56 -11.26 -9.29
N TRP A 81 4.53 -9.94 -9.40
CA TRP A 81 3.60 -9.10 -8.65
C TRP A 81 2.15 -9.31 -9.09
N ARG A 82 1.88 -9.43 -10.40
CA ARG A 82 0.54 -9.75 -10.90
C ARG A 82 0.06 -11.09 -10.35
N LYS A 83 0.92 -12.11 -10.35
CA LYS A 83 0.59 -13.43 -9.80
C LYS A 83 0.21 -13.36 -8.32
N LEU A 84 1.03 -12.71 -7.49
CA LEU A 84 0.76 -12.53 -6.05
C LEU A 84 -0.59 -11.83 -5.81
N VAL A 85 -0.88 -10.77 -6.58
CA VAL A 85 -2.14 -10.04 -6.46
C VAL A 85 -3.33 -10.90 -6.88
N SER A 86 -3.21 -11.66 -7.97
CA SER A 86 -4.28 -12.54 -8.44
C SER A 86 -4.58 -13.66 -7.43
N GLU A 87 -3.56 -14.32 -6.88
CA GLU A 87 -3.71 -15.37 -5.87
C GLU A 87 -4.36 -14.82 -4.58
N ALA A 88 -3.96 -13.62 -4.16
CA ALA A 88 -4.57 -12.97 -3.00
C ALA A 88 -6.05 -12.63 -3.24
N ARG A 89 -6.40 -12.12 -4.43
CA ARG A 89 -7.79 -11.85 -4.80
C ARG A 89 -8.63 -13.12 -4.85
N GLU A 90 -8.09 -14.19 -5.41
CA GLU A 90 -8.77 -15.49 -5.44
C GLU A 90 -8.99 -16.04 -4.03
N THR A 91 -7.99 -15.92 -3.17
CA THR A 91 -8.10 -16.33 -1.76
C THR A 91 -9.16 -15.52 -1.01
N GLU A 92 -9.21 -14.20 -1.21
CA GLU A 92 -10.24 -13.35 -0.62
C GLU A 92 -11.63 -13.65 -1.17
N PHE A 93 -11.75 -13.97 -2.47
CA PHE A 93 -13.00 -14.38 -3.08
C PHE A 93 -13.53 -15.66 -2.44
N TRP A 94 -12.71 -16.70 -2.31
CA TRP A 94 -13.13 -17.96 -1.71
C TRP A 94 -13.43 -17.85 -0.20
N LYS A 95 -12.76 -16.95 0.52
CA LYS A 95 -13.09 -16.67 1.93
C LYS A 95 -14.52 -16.14 2.14
N GLN A 96 -15.13 -15.54 1.12
CA GLN A 96 -16.51 -15.04 1.19
C GLN A 96 -17.55 -16.17 1.14
N PHE A 97 -17.15 -17.36 0.68
CA PHE A 97 -17.99 -18.54 0.61
C PHE A 97 -17.47 -19.56 1.64
N PRO A 98 -17.79 -19.40 2.94
CA PRO A 98 -17.50 -20.45 3.89
C PRO A 98 -18.20 -21.70 3.39
N SER A 99 -17.41 -22.73 3.09
CA SER A 99 -17.92 -24.02 2.69
C SER A 99 -18.82 -24.51 3.82
N THR A 100 -20.14 -24.42 3.63
CA THR A 100 -21.14 -25.08 4.47
C THR A 100 -21.02 -26.57 4.20
N VAL A 101 -19.95 -27.17 4.72
CA VAL A 101 -19.85 -28.62 4.84
C VAL A 101 -20.29 -28.91 6.27
N SER A 102 -21.58 -29.22 6.38
CA SER A 102 -22.16 -29.89 7.54
C SER A 102 -21.74 -31.36 7.54
#